data_AF-A0AAD7HBG3-F1
#
_entry.id   AF-A0AAD7HBG3-F1
#
_cell.length_a   1.000
_cell.length_b   1.000
_cell.length_c   1.000
_cell.angle_alpha   90.00
_cell.angle_beta   90.00
_cell.angle_gamma   90.00
#
_symmetry.space_group_name_H-M   'P 1'
#
loop_
_entity.id
_entity.type
_entity.pdbx_description
1 polymer ?
#
loop_
_entity_poly.entity_id
_entity_poly.type
_entity_poly.pdbx_seq_one_letter_code
_entity_poly.pdbx_strand_id
1 'polypeptide(L)'
;FIFTVSVAKEKHAFALVQPLDAPRGALTLKDKVLNLHRVRAKPRQASEFIPVRLIIRGALIAPDFSRKGDFLVLDLSDVDMWLSLKQMYPERTRQ
;
A
#
# COMPACT_ATOMS: atom_id res chain seq x y z
N PHE A 1 9.37 4.61 -3.58
CA PHE A 1 10.77 5.00 -3.28
C PHE A 1 10.81 6.51 -3.08
N ILE A 2 11.40 7.02 -2.00
CA ILE A 2 11.47 8.47 -1.72
C ILE A 2 12.91 8.93 -1.95
N PHE A 3 13.08 10.06 -2.62
CA PHE A 3 14.36 10.65 -2.93
C PHE A 3 14.28 12.17 -2.96
N THR A 4 15.43 12.83 -2.90
CA THR A 4 15.52 14.29 -2.91
C THR A 4 16.04 14.77 -4.25
N VAL A 5 15.35 15.75 -4.83
CA VAL A 5 15.76 16.46 -6.03
C VAL A 5 16.18 17.87 -5.64
N SER A 6 17.33 18.32 -6.13
CA SER A 6 17.76 19.71 -5.99
C SER A 6 17.36 20.48 -7.25
N VAL A 7 16.56 21.53 -7.08
CA VAL A 7 16.21 22.47 -8.15
C VAL A 7 16.79 23.83 -7.77
N ALA A 8 17.73 24.32 -8.57
CA ALA A 8 18.58 25.46 -8.21
C ALA A 8 19.27 25.26 -6.84
N LYS A 9 18.90 26.05 -5.82
CA LYS A 9 19.45 25.98 -4.46
C LYS A 9 18.50 25.29 -3.46
N GLU A 10 17.32 24.87 -3.89
CA GLU A 10 16.31 24.28 -3.03
C GLU A 10 16.24 22.76 -3.18
N LYS A 11 16.00 22.08 -2.06
CA LYS A 11 15.84 20.62 -2.00
C LYS A 11 14.37 20.29 -1.85
N HIS A 12 13.87 19.42 -2.72
CA HIS A 12 12.50 18.96 -2.70
C HIS A 12 12.46 17.43 -2.60
N ALA A 13 11.67 16.92 -1.66
CA ALA A 13 11.43 15.49 -1.55
C ALA A 13 10.35 15.05 -2.52
N PHE A 14 10.66 14.03 -3.33
CA PHE A 14 9.76 13.38 -4.26
C PHE A 14 9.65 11.89 -3.97
N ALA A 15 8.49 11.33 -4.28
CA ALA A 15 8.25 9.90 -4.23
C ALA A 15 8.03 9.39 -5.66
N LEU A 16 8.74 8.33 -6.03
CA LEU A 16 8.38 7.48 -7.16
C LEU A 16 7.32 6.49 -6.67
N VAL A 17 6.11 6.62 -7.20
CA VAL A 17 4.92 5.85 -6.81
C VAL A 17 4.43 5.05 -8.01
N GLN A 18 4.17 3.77 -7.77
CA GLN A 18 3.52 2.89 -8.74
C GLN A 18 2.00 2.92 -8.46
N PRO A 19 1.16 3.40 -9.40
CA PRO A 19 -0.28 3.46 -9.18
C PRO A 19 -0.89 2.05 -9.00
N LEU A 20 -1.87 1.93 -8.09
CA LEU A 20 -2.56 0.68 -7.77
C LEU A 20 -4.01 0.64 -8.28
N ASP A 21 -4.35 1.51 -9.22
CA ASP A 21 -5.67 1.70 -9.81
C ASP A 21 -5.85 0.98 -11.16
N ALA A 22 -5.02 -0.02 -11.48
CA ALA A 22 -5.18 -0.76 -12.73
C ALA A 22 -6.53 -1.49 -12.78
N PRO A 23 -7.16 -1.64 -13.97
CA PRO A 23 -8.40 -2.37 -14.12
C PRO A 23 -8.30 -3.75 -13.49
N ARG A 24 -9.25 -4.03 -12.60
CA ARG A 24 -9.36 -5.30 -11.90
C ARG A 24 -10.60 -6.02 -12.39
N GLY A 25 -10.50 -7.33 -12.54
CA GLY A 25 -11.66 -8.19 -12.82
C GLY A 25 -12.67 -8.18 -11.67
N ALA A 26 -13.70 -9.01 -11.79
CA ALA A 26 -14.77 -9.11 -10.81
C ALA A 26 -14.26 -9.39 -9.38
N LEU A 27 -14.95 -8.82 -8.40
CA LEU A 27 -14.76 -9.14 -6.99
C LEU A 27 -15.10 -10.61 -6.75
N THR A 28 -14.22 -11.30 -6.04
CA THR A 28 -14.49 -12.69 -5.64
C THR A 28 -15.50 -12.72 -4.50
N LEU A 29 -16.15 -13.87 -4.29
CA LEU A 29 -17.02 -14.07 -3.14
C LEU A 29 -16.28 -13.79 -1.83
N LYS A 30 -15.01 -14.23 -1.73
CA LYS A 30 -14.14 -13.97 -0.58
C LYS A 30 -13.93 -12.48 -0.34
N ASP A 31 -13.68 -11.70 -1.40
CA ASP A 31 -13.49 -10.25 -1.28
C ASP A 31 -14.75 -9.58 -0.69
N LYS A 32 -15.93 -10.02 -1.13
CA LYS A 32 -17.22 -9.48 -0.64
C LYS A 32 -17.50 -9.87 0.81
N VAL A 33 -17.29 -11.14 1.16
CA VAL A 33 -17.61 -11.69 2.49
C VAL A 33 -16.68 -11.12 3.55
N LEU A 34 -15.40 -10.93 3.22
CA LEU A 34 -14.39 -10.41 4.15
C LEU A 34 -14.17 -8.90 4.02
N ASN A 35 -15.01 -8.21 3.25
CA ASN A 35 -14.90 -6.77 2.95
C ASN A 35 -13.47 -6.35 2.53
N LEU A 36 -12.81 -7.16 1.71
CA LEU A 36 -11.41 -6.93 1.31
C LEU A 36 -11.34 -5.92 0.17
N HIS A 37 -10.64 -4.82 0.43
CA HIS A 37 -10.34 -3.82 -0.58
C HIS A 37 -9.09 -4.22 -1.39
N ARG A 38 -9.29 -5.02 -2.43
CA ARG A 38 -8.18 -5.36 -3.35
C ARG A 38 -7.85 -4.19 -4.30
N VAL A 39 -6.60 -4.04 -4.68
CA VAL A 39 -6.09 -3.04 -5.65
C VAL A 39 -5.07 -3.73 -6.55
N ARG A 40 -4.80 -3.16 -7.74
CA ARG A 40 -3.89 -3.79 -8.72
C ARG A 40 -2.88 -2.78 -9.23
N ALA A 41 -1.61 -3.16 -9.15
CA ALA A 41 -0.54 -2.33 -9.69
C ALA A 41 -0.63 -2.17 -11.21
N LYS A 42 -0.51 -0.94 -11.70
CA LYS A 42 -0.22 -0.66 -13.11
C LYS A 42 1.19 -1.15 -13.46
N PRO A 43 1.54 -1.33 -14.75
CA PRO A 43 2.91 -1.65 -15.15
C PRO A 43 3.90 -0.63 -14.57
N ARG A 44 5.12 -1.08 -14.20
CA ARG A 44 6.13 -0.20 -13.57
C ARG A 44 6.50 1.02 -14.43
N GLN A 45 6.35 0.92 -15.75
CA GLN A 45 6.58 2.03 -16.68
C GLN A 45 5.58 3.19 -16.50
N ALA A 46 4.40 2.91 -15.94
CA ALA A 46 3.39 3.91 -15.58
C ALA A 46 3.59 4.47 -14.17
N SER A 47 4.81 4.40 -13.62
CA SER A 47 5.09 5.00 -12.31
C SER A 47 5.23 6.52 -12.44
N GLU A 48 4.83 7.23 -11.40
CA GLU A 48 4.75 8.68 -11.39
C GLU A 48 5.58 9.27 -10.25
N PHE A 49 6.03 10.50 -10.45
CA PHE A 49 6.71 11.27 -9.41
C PHE A 49 5.73 12.23 -8.77
N ILE A 50 5.55 12.11 -7.45
CA ILE A 50 4.73 13.06 -6.68
C ILE A 50 5.58 13.75 -5.62
N PRO A 51 5.39 15.07 -5.38
CA PRO A 51 5.97 15.71 -4.21
C PRO A 51 5.49 15.04 -2.93
N VAL A 52 6.42 14.70 -2.02
CA VAL A 52 6.07 14.01 -0.76
C VAL A 52 5.07 14.81 0.07
N ARG A 53 5.14 16.14 0.01
CA ARG A 53 4.20 17.05 0.69
C ARG A 53 2.74 16.91 0.27
N LEU A 54 2.45 16.27 -0.88
CA LEU A 54 1.09 16.02 -1.34
C LEU A 54 0.50 14.71 -0.78
N ILE A 55 1.29 13.91 -0.06
CA ILE A 55 0.81 12.68 0.58
C ILE A 55 0.07 13.07 1.86
N ILE A 56 -1.26 13.09 1.78
CA ILE A 56 -2.11 13.45 2.93
C ILE A 56 -2.23 12.27 3.91
N ARG A 57 -2.41 11.05 3.38
CA ARG A 57 -2.56 9.81 4.16
C ARG A 57 -1.95 8.63 3.42
N GLY A 58 -1.44 7.67 4.18
CA GLY A 58 -1.04 6.36 3.69
C GLY A 58 -2.03 5.28 4.12
N ALA A 59 -2.00 4.16 3.42
CA ALA A 59 -2.66 2.93 3.84
C ALA A 59 -1.65 1.78 3.77
N LEU A 60 -1.77 0.82 4.69
CA LEU A 60 -0.97 -0.39 4.63
C LEU A 60 -1.55 -1.31 3.55
N ILE A 61 -0.69 -1.90 2.74
CA ILE A 61 -1.09 -2.88 1.72
C ILE A 61 -0.29 -4.18 1.92
N ALA A 62 -0.95 -5.31 1.72
CA ALA A 62 -0.34 -6.62 1.71
C ALA A 62 -0.46 -7.25 0.31
N PRO A 63 0.56 -7.98 -0.19
CA PRO A 63 0.44 -8.67 -1.47
C PRO A 63 -0.63 -9.77 -1.41
N ASP A 64 -1.43 -9.90 -2.47
CA ASP A 64 -2.27 -11.10 -2.66
C ASP A 64 -1.39 -12.21 -3.24
N PHE A 65 -1.07 -13.21 -2.42
CA PHE A 65 -0.24 -14.34 -2.83
C PHE A 65 -0.86 -15.22 -3.91
N SER A 66 -2.17 -15.07 -4.15
CA SER A 66 -2.89 -15.80 -5.21
C SER A 66 -2.65 -15.19 -6.59
N ARG A 67 -2.34 -13.89 -6.66
CA ARG A 67 -2.24 -13.13 -7.92
C ARG A 67 -1.14 -12.09 -7.87
N LYS A 68 -0.08 -12.32 -8.65
CA LYS A 68 1.02 -11.37 -8.76
C LYS A 68 0.53 -10.01 -9.25
N GLY A 69 0.88 -8.95 -8.52
CA GLY A 69 0.50 -7.57 -8.85
C GLY A 69 -0.82 -7.11 -8.23
N ASP A 70 -1.54 -8.00 -7.56
CA ASP A 70 -2.70 -7.66 -6.73
C ASP A 70 -2.26 -7.45 -5.28
N PHE A 71 -2.89 -6.49 -4.62
CA PHE A 71 -2.65 -6.15 -3.23
C PHE A 71 -3.97 -5.99 -2.50
N LEU A 72 -3.99 -6.23 -1.19
CA LEU A 72 -5.12 -5.98 -0.31
C LEU A 72 -4.80 -4.75 0.54
N VAL A 73 -5.69 -3.77 0.53
CA VAL A 73 -5.63 -2.62 1.43
C VAL A 73 -6.09 -3.08 2.80
N LEU A 74 -5.20 -2.90 3.78
CA LEU A 74 -5.49 -3.11 5.19
C LEU A 74 -6.07 -1.81 5.72
N ASP A 75 -7.37 -1.80 5.96
CA ASP A 75 -8.04 -0.69 6.61
C ASP A 75 -7.74 -0.74 8.11
N LEU A 76 -6.62 -0.13 8.52
CA LEU A 76 -6.22 -0.03 9.93
C LEU A 76 -7.05 0.98 10.72
N SER A 77 -8.11 1.56 10.14
CA SER A 77 -9.05 2.40 10.90
C SER A 77 -9.79 1.61 11.97
N ASP A 78 -9.85 0.28 11.83
CA ASP A 78 -10.27 -0.63 12.89
C ASP A 78 -9.06 -0.93 13.80
N VAL A 79 -8.94 -0.15 14.88
CA VAL A 79 -7.90 -0.31 15.92
C VAL A 79 -7.83 -1.76 16.43
N ASP A 80 -8.96 -2.46 16.39
CA ASP A 80 -9.12 -3.84 16.82
C ASP A 80 -8.38 -4.84 15.92
N MET A 81 -8.25 -4.58 14.61
CA MET A 81 -7.49 -5.46 13.73
C MET A 81 -5.99 -5.39 14.02
N TRP A 82 -5.46 -4.20 14.33
CA TRP A 82 -4.06 -4.04 14.73
C TRP A 82 -3.77 -4.72 16.08
N LEU A 83 -4.69 -4.58 17.04
CA LEU A 83 -4.63 -5.27 18.33
C LEU A 83 -4.68 -6.79 18.17
N SER A 84 -5.58 -7.29 17.32
CA SER A 84 -5.70 -8.72 17.01
C SER A 84 -4.44 -9.28 16.36
N LEU A 85 -3.81 -8.52 15.46
CA LEU A 85 -2.53 -8.89 14.84
C LEU A 85 -1.40 -9.02 15.88
N LYS A 86 -1.32 -8.09 16.83
CA LYS A 86 -0.37 -8.15 17.96
C LYS A 86 -0.62 -9.34 18.88
N GLN A 87 -1.89 -9.71 19.09
CA GLN A 87 -2.25 -10.87 19.90
C GLN A 87 -1.94 -12.21 19.21
N MET A 88 -2.14 -12.29 17.88
CA MET A 88 -1.83 -13.49 17.09
C MET A 88 -0.33 -13.69 16.89
N TYR A 89 0.42 -12.60 16.76
CA TYR A 89 1.87 -12.61 16.60
C TYR A 89 2.52 -11.80 17.72
N PRO A 90 2.47 -12.29 18.98
CA PRO A 90 3.23 -11.65 20.05
C PRO A 90 4.70 -11.70 19.65
N GLU A 91 5.37 -10.55 19.71
CA GLU A 91 6.79 -10.39 19.39
C GLU A 91 7.58 -11.55 20.00
N ARG A 92 8.05 -12.48 19.15
CA ARG A 92 9.03 -13.48 19.58
C ARG A 92 10.33 -12.73 19.76
N THR A 93 10.55 -12.23 20.97
CA THR A 93 11.86 -11.78 21.45
C THR A 93 12.86 -12.89 21.14
N ARG A 94 13.67 -12.70 20.09
CA ARG A 94 14.84 -13.53 19.84
C ARG A 94 15.83 -13.22 20.98
N GLN A 95 15.98 -14.19 21.89
CA GLN A 95 17.21 -14.35 22.68
C GLN A 95 18.25 -15.04 21.81
#